data_AF-A0A091U9D5-F1
#
_entry.id   AF-A0A091U9D5-F1
#
_cell.length_a   1.000
_cell.length_b   1.000
_cell.length_c   1.000
_cell.angle_alpha   90.00
_cell.angle_beta   90.00
_cell.angle_gamma   90.00
#
_symmetry.space_group_name_H-M   'P 1'
#
loop_
_entity.id
_entity.type
_entity.pdbx_description
1 polymer ?
#
loop_
_entity_poly.entity_id
_entity_poly.type
_entity_poly.pdbx_seq_one_letter_code
_entity_poly.pdbx_strand_id
1 'polypeptide(L)'
;VVKGETSSSTSMFEINLLCDPGDQIALHFNPRFSSSRIVCNSFLANHWGKEEVNNTFPFEAKEPFQVEIYSDQDYFHIFIDENKILQYKHRQKQLSSITKLQILNDIAISSVEITKRGL
;
A
#
# COMPACT_ATOMS: atom_id res chain seq x y z
N VAL A 1 -3.82 8.85 2.84
CA VAL A 1 -5.14 8.34 2.39
C VAL A 1 -5.20 8.47 0.88
N VAL A 2 -5.64 7.43 0.18
CA VAL A 2 -5.83 7.39 -1.27
C VAL A 2 -7.28 7.00 -1.53
N LYS A 3 -7.98 7.76 -2.36
CA LYS A 3 -9.33 7.44 -2.83
C LYS A 3 -9.31 7.22 -4.34
N GLY A 4 -10.07 6.24 -4.80
CA GLY A 4 -10.14 5.92 -6.22
C GLY A 4 -11.00 4.69 -6.48
N GLU A 5 -10.97 4.24 -7.72
CA GLU A 5 -11.66 3.04 -8.20
C GLU A 5 -10.80 2.38 -9.30
N THR A 6 -11.05 1.12 -9.64
CA THR A 6 -10.36 0.46 -10.76
C THR A 6 -11.13 0.63 -12.07
N SER A 7 -10.43 0.67 -13.19
CA SER A 7 -11.08 0.67 -14.51
C SER A 7 -11.40 -0.75 -14.99
N SER A 8 -10.59 -1.73 -14.57
CA SER A 8 -10.76 -3.15 -14.91
C SER A 8 -11.17 -3.98 -13.69
N SER A 9 -11.87 -5.09 -13.94
CA SER A 9 -12.22 -6.08 -12.91
C SER A 9 -11.16 -7.16 -12.68
N THR A 10 -10.13 -7.22 -13.53
CA THR A 10 -9.12 -8.29 -13.48
C THR A 10 -7.69 -7.77 -13.35
N SER A 11 -7.50 -6.47 -13.13
CA SER A 11 -6.16 -5.85 -13.02
C SER A 11 -5.66 -5.80 -11.57
N MET A 12 -4.62 -5.00 -11.35
CA MET A 12 -4.08 -4.67 -10.03
C MET A 12 -3.63 -3.20 -10.01
N PHE A 13 -3.56 -2.64 -8.81
CA PHE A 13 -2.83 -1.40 -8.54
C PHE A 13 -1.83 -1.62 -7.42
N GLU A 14 -0.89 -0.70 -7.26
CA GLU A 14 0.06 -0.74 -6.15
C GLU A 14 0.33 0.64 -5.56
N ILE A 15 0.52 0.65 -4.25
CA ILE A 15 0.97 1.81 -3.48
C ILE A 15 2.32 1.44 -2.86
N ASN A 16 3.36 2.16 -3.27
CA ASN A 16 4.73 1.96 -2.83
C ASN A 16 5.18 3.15 -1.97
N LEU A 17 5.82 2.86 -0.85
CA LEU A 17 6.56 3.84 -0.03
C LEU A 17 8.06 3.61 -0.22
N LEU A 18 8.75 4.61 -0.76
CA LEU A 18 10.14 4.47 -1.20
C LEU A 18 11.11 5.29 -0.34
N CYS A 19 12.30 4.73 -0.19
CA CYS A 19 13.41 5.33 0.52
C CYS A 19 14.22 6.27 -0.38
N ASP A 20 14.78 7.32 0.20
CA ASP A 20 15.83 8.13 -0.41
C ASP A 20 17.14 7.96 0.39
N PRO A 21 18.30 7.75 -0.29
CA PRO A 21 18.47 7.59 -1.73
C PRO A 21 18.13 6.18 -2.25
N GLY A 22 17.97 6.06 -3.57
CA GLY A 22 17.99 4.78 -4.28
C GLY A 22 16.65 4.04 -4.43
N ASP A 23 15.54 4.67 -4.03
CA ASP A 23 14.17 4.21 -4.30
C ASP A 23 13.88 2.76 -3.89
N GLN A 24 14.54 2.29 -2.83
CA GLN A 24 14.20 1.01 -2.20
C GLN A 24 12.76 1.06 -1.68
N ILE A 25 11.99 0.01 -1.94
CA ILE A 25 10.57 -0.04 -1.58
C ILE A 25 10.44 -0.57 -0.16
N ALA A 26 10.19 0.32 0.80
CA ALA A 26 9.98 -0.03 2.21
C ALA A 26 8.65 -0.76 2.42
N LEU A 27 7.60 -0.31 1.74
CA LEU A 27 6.30 -0.97 1.67
C LEU A 27 5.85 -1.03 0.22
N HIS A 28 5.53 -2.22 -0.25
CA HIS A 28 4.78 -2.48 -1.47
C HIS A 28 3.42 -3.03 -1.04
N PHE A 29 2.33 -2.31 -1.31
CA PHE A 29 0.96 -2.75 -1.08
C PHE A 29 0.27 -2.96 -2.43
N ASN A 30 -0.11 -4.20 -2.74
CA ASN A 30 -0.59 -4.57 -4.09
C ASN A 30 -1.87 -5.41 -4.05
N PRO A 31 -3.04 -4.76 -4.11
CA PRO A 31 -4.32 -5.44 -4.35
C PRO A 31 -4.40 -6.01 -5.77
N ARG A 32 -4.61 -7.33 -5.87
CA ARG A 32 -4.75 -8.07 -7.13
C ARG A 32 -6.19 -8.56 -7.30
N PHE A 33 -6.96 -7.92 -8.18
CA PHE A 33 -8.39 -8.22 -8.36
C PHE A 33 -8.64 -9.58 -9.02
N SER A 34 -7.77 -10.00 -9.95
CA SER A 34 -7.88 -11.31 -10.62
C SER A 34 -7.81 -12.52 -9.69
N SER A 35 -7.15 -12.38 -8.54
CA SER A 35 -6.99 -13.44 -7.54
C SER A 35 -7.64 -13.12 -6.21
N SER A 36 -8.29 -11.95 -6.11
CA SER A 36 -8.90 -11.41 -4.89
C SER A 36 -7.98 -11.54 -3.66
N ARG A 37 -6.75 -11.05 -3.79
CA ARG A 37 -5.74 -11.08 -2.73
C ARG A 37 -4.98 -9.78 -2.66
N ILE A 38 -4.55 -9.42 -1.46
CA ILE A 38 -3.61 -8.32 -1.23
C ILE A 38 -2.24 -8.93 -0.96
N VAL A 39 -1.23 -8.47 -1.70
CA VAL A 39 0.16 -8.83 -1.44
C VAL A 39 0.89 -7.63 -0.84
N CYS A 40 1.57 -7.87 0.27
CA CYS A 40 2.50 -6.92 0.88
C CYS A 40 3.93 -7.46 0.79
N ASN A 41 4.89 -6.59 0.47
CA ASN A 41 6.30 -6.94 0.48
C ASN A 41 7.19 -5.70 0.65
N SER A 42 8.51 -5.90 0.63
CA SER A 42 9.52 -4.85 0.53
C SER A 42 10.57 -5.26 -0.50
N PHE A 43 11.07 -4.29 -1.25
CA PHE A 43 12.20 -4.46 -2.18
C PHE A 43 13.42 -3.75 -1.59
N LEU A 44 14.27 -4.52 -0.93
CA LEU A 44 15.43 -4.03 -0.18
C LEU A 44 16.68 -4.74 -0.71
N ALA A 45 17.82 -4.05 -0.75
CA ALA A 45 19.07 -4.63 -1.28
C ALA A 45 18.86 -5.35 -2.64
N ASN A 46 18.11 -4.71 -3.54
CA ASN A 46 17.82 -5.15 -4.91
C ASN A 46 17.10 -6.51 -5.05
N HIS A 47 16.35 -6.95 -4.04
CA HIS A 47 15.51 -8.14 -4.16
C HIS A 47 14.19 -8.00 -3.38
N TRP A 48 13.19 -8.75 -3.81
CA TRP A 48 11.94 -8.91 -3.07
C TRP A 48 12.16 -9.81 -1.85
N GLY A 49 11.61 -9.41 -0.71
CA GLY A 49 11.52 -10.29 0.46
C GLY A 49 10.44 -11.36 0.30
N LYS A 50 10.11 -12.03 1.41
CA LYS A 50 8.97 -12.97 1.48
C LYS A 50 7.65 -12.21 1.35
N GLU A 51 6.77 -12.63 0.45
CA GLU A 51 5.42 -12.06 0.34
C GLU A 51 4.59 -12.35 1.61
N GLU A 52 3.85 -11.34 2.06
CA GLU A 52 2.79 -11.47 3.05
C GLU A 52 1.45 -11.33 2.32
N VAL A 53 0.69 -12.42 2.26
CA VAL A 53 -0.55 -12.51 1.49
C VAL A 53 -1.73 -12.41 2.44
N ASN A 54 -2.62 -11.45 2.19
CA ASN A 54 -3.91 -11.35 2.86
C ASN A 54 -5.02 -11.86 1.94
N ASN A 55 -5.77 -12.86 2.39
CA ASN A 55 -6.90 -13.43 1.65
C ASN A 55 -8.21 -12.67 1.90
N THR A 56 -8.26 -11.80 2.91
CA THR A 56 -9.36 -10.83 3.05
C THR A 56 -9.19 -9.75 2.01
N PHE A 57 -10.15 -9.66 1.08
CA PHE A 57 -10.10 -8.74 -0.05
C PHE A 57 -11.39 -7.90 -0.09
N PRO A 58 -11.43 -6.77 0.62
CA PRO A 58 -12.63 -5.94 0.77
C PRO A 58 -12.79 -4.92 -0.37
N PHE A 59 -12.18 -5.16 -1.53
CA PHE A 59 -12.36 -4.30 -2.70
C PHE A 59 -13.40 -4.89 -3.64
N GLU A 60 -14.23 -4.03 -4.20
CA GLU A 60 -15.06 -4.32 -5.36
C GLU A 60 -14.53 -3.54 -6.56
N ALA A 61 -14.37 -4.22 -7.70
CA ALA A 61 -13.83 -3.57 -8.89
C ALA A 61 -14.81 -2.54 -9.45
N LYS A 62 -14.29 -1.41 -9.95
CA LYS A 62 -15.08 -0.29 -10.48
C LYS A 62 -15.99 0.41 -9.46
N GLU A 63 -15.86 0.08 -8.18
CA GLU A 63 -16.52 0.80 -7.10
C GLU A 63 -15.50 1.70 -6.38
N PRO A 64 -15.92 2.88 -5.89
CA PRO A 64 -15.07 3.76 -5.09
C PRO A 64 -14.62 3.09 -3.79
N PHE A 65 -13.35 3.27 -3.46
CA PHE A 65 -12.76 2.83 -2.19
C PHE A 65 -11.87 3.91 -1.57
N GLN A 66 -11.62 3.79 -0.26
CA GLN A 66 -10.64 4.58 0.47
C GLN A 66 -9.59 3.66 1.10
N VAL A 67 -8.32 3.81 0.68
CA VAL A 67 -7.17 3.17 1.33
C VAL A 67 -6.46 4.17 2.24
N GLU A 68 -6.36 3.86 3.53
CA GLU A 68 -5.48 4.57 4.45
C GLU A 68 -4.28 3.71 4.81
N ILE A 69 -3.07 4.26 4.62
CA ILE A 69 -1.82 3.68 5.12
C ILE A 69 -1.29 4.63 6.20
N TYR A 70 -1.19 4.12 7.42
CA TYR A 70 -0.65 4.82 8.58
C TYR A 70 0.61 4.09 9.06
N SER A 71 1.64 4.83 9.47
CA SER A 71 2.86 4.25 10.04
C SER A 71 3.00 4.66 11.50
N ASP A 72 3.13 3.67 12.38
CA ASP A 72 3.66 3.89 13.73
C ASP A 72 5.14 3.48 13.79
N GLN A 73 5.68 3.25 14.99
CA GLN A 73 7.08 2.87 15.20
C GLN A 73 7.40 1.44 14.76
N ASP A 74 6.41 0.56 14.64
CA ASP A 74 6.60 -0.88 14.46
C ASP A 74 6.00 -1.42 13.15
N TYR A 75 4.90 -0.83 12.67
CA TYR A 75 4.11 -1.31 11.55
C TYR A 75 3.64 -0.19 10.62
N PHE A 76 3.39 -0.59 9.37
CA PHE A 76 2.40 0.04 8.52
C PHE A 76 1.04 -0.60 8.78
N HIS A 77 0.06 0.20 9.15
CA HIS A 77 -1.34 -0.19 9.29
C HIS A 77 -2.09 0.20 8.03
N ILE A 78 -2.86 -0.75 7.48
CA ILE A 78 -3.67 -0.52 6.29
C ILE A 78 -5.15 -0.68 6.64
N PHE A 79 -5.91 0.37 6.33
CA PHE A 79 -7.36 0.42 6.45
C PHE A 79 -7.98 0.56 5.06
N ILE A 80 -9.10 -0.11 4.85
CA ILE A 80 -9.93 0.03 3.65
C ILE A 80 -11.33 0.37 4.13
N ASP A 81 -11.87 1.49 3.66
CA ASP A 81 -13.16 2.05 4.09
C ASP A 81 -13.31 2.04 5.61
N GLU A 82 -12.32 2.65 6.28
CA GLU A 82 -12.21 2.84 7.74
C GLU A 82 -11.99 1.55 8.56
N ASN A 83 -12.07 0.37 7.94
CA ASN A 83 -11.85 -0.91 8.61
C ASN A 83 -10.38 -1.32 8.54
N LYS A 84 -9.78 -1.72 9.67
CA LYS A 84 -8.39 -2.22 9.69
C LYS A 84 -8.32 -3.59 9.01
N ILE A 85 -7.53 -3.69 7.94
CA ILE A 85 -7.45 -4.91 7.13
C ILE A 85 -6.21 -5.71 7.46
N LEU A 86 -5.05 -5.05 7.55
CA LEU A 86 -3.80 -5.72 7.87
C LEU A 86 -2.80 -4.75 8.50
N GLN A 87 -1.73 -5.31 9.06
CA GLN A 87 -0.55 -4.57 9.47
C GLN A 87 0.69 -5.28 8.94
N TYR A 88 1.66 -4.51 8.45
CA TYR A 88 2.91 -5.00 7.88
C TYR A 88 4.07 -4.48 8.70
N LYS A 89 4.86 -5.39 9.28
CA LYS A 89 5.97 -5.01 10.17
C LYS A 89 7.08 -4.33 9.38
N HIS A 90 7.64 -3.26 9.92
CA HIS A 90 8.74 -2.53 9.28
C HIS A 90 9.95 -3.44 9.02
N ARG A 91 10.23 -3.69 7.73
CA ARG A 91 11.48 -4.35 7.29
C ARG A 91 12.61 -3.34 7.12
N GLN A 92 12.32 -2.18 6.51
CA GLN A 92 13.20 -1.01 6.56
C GLN A 92 13.14 -0.40 7.97
N LYS A 93 14.29 -0.25 8.64
CA LYS A 93 14.38 0.30 9.99
C LYS A 93 14.58 1.81 10.04
N GLN A 94 15.18 2.39 9.00
CA GLN A 94 15.36 3.83 8.89
C GLN A 94 14.08 4.49 8.37
N LEU A 95 13.05 4.63 9.20
CA LEU A 95 11.75 5.16 8.76
C LEU A 95 11.85 6.57 8.18
N SER A 96 12.80 7.39 8.65
CA SER A 96 13.02 8.74 8.14
C SER A 96 13.56 8.79 6.71
N SER A 97 14.08 7.68 6.17
CA SER A 97 14.49 7.64 4.77
C SER A 97 13.31 7.50 3.82
N ILE A 98 12.12 7.13 4.32
CA ILE A 98 10.92 6.96 3.50
C ILE A 98 10.32 8.33 3.20
N THR A 99 10.55 8.83 1.99
CA THR A 99 10.20 10.22 1.61
C THR A 99 9.34 10.31 0.37
N LYS A 100 9.10 9.19 -0.33
CA LYS A 100 8.38 9.15 -1.60
C LYS A 100 7.18 8.22 -1.50
N LEU A 101 6.05 8.69 -2.02
CA LEU A 101 4.84 7.90 -2.28
C LEU A 101 4.71 7.71 -3.78
N GLN A 102 4.50 6.47 -4.23
CA GLN A 102 4.26 6.14 -5.62
C GLN A 102 3.00 5.29 -5.71
N ILE A 103 2.16 5.59 -6.70
CA ILE A 103 0.93 4.84 -6.98
C ILE A 103 0.98 4.47 -8.46
N LEU A 104 0.85 3.18 -8.78
CA LEU A 104 0.99 2.66 -10.14
C LEU A 104 -0.18 1.75 -10.53
N ASN A 105 -0.30 1.53 -11.84
CA ASN A 105 -1.22 0.62 -12.52
C ASN A 105 -2.71 1.04 -12.40
N ASP A 106 -3.65 0.08 -12.34
CA ASP A 106 -5.08 0.30 -12.58
C ASP A 106 -5.81 0.90 -11.37
N ILE A 107 -5.62 2.21 -11.18
CA ILE A 107 -6.37 3.01 -10.22
C ILE A 107 -6.67 4.39 -10.83
N ALA A 108 -7.95 4.71 -10.95
CA ALA A 108 -8.43 6.05 -11.24
C ALA A 108 -8.50 6.82 -9.92
N ILE A 109 -7.45 7.60 -9.64
CA ILE A 109 -7.32 8.35 -8.38
C ILE A 109 -8.25 9.55 -8.38
N SER A 110 -9.10 9.66 -7.36
CA SER A 110 -9.94 10.82 -7.12
C SER A 110 -9.36 11.77 -6.05
N SER A 111 -8.59 11.23 -5.10
CA SER A 111 -7.96 12.05 -4.06
C SER A 111 -6.72 11.37 -3.48
N VAL A 112 -5.72 12.19 -3.12
CA VAL A 112 -4.57 11.79 -2.30
C VAL A 112 -4.40 12.81 -1.19
N GLU A 113 -4.41 12.33 0.04
CA GLU A 113 -4.17 13.14 1.24
C GLU A 113 -2.96 12.59 1.99
N ILE A 114 -1.97 13.44 2.25
CA ILE A 114 -0.77 13.12 3.04
C ILE A 114 -0.79 14.03 4.26
N THR A 115 -1.09 13.45 5.42
CA THR A 115 -1.28 14.19 6.67
C THR A 115 -0.38 13.62 7.76
N LYS A 116 0.31 14.50 8.47
CA LYS A 116 1.04 14.13 9.68
C LYS A 116 0.02 13.96 10.81
N ARG A 117 -0.15 12.74 11.33
CA ARG A 117 -0.97 12.53 12.53
C ARG A 117 -0.22 13.11 13.74
N GLY A 118 -0.87 14.03 14.46
CA GLY A 118 -0.37 14.58 15.72
C GLY A 118 -0.43 13.53 16.84
N LEU A 119 0.34 13.78 17.91
CA LEU A 119 0.09 13.16 19.22
C LEU A 119 -1.18 13.75 19.85
#